data_AF-A0A2X0KCY1-F1
#
_entry.id   AF-A0A2X0KCY1-F1
#
_cell.length_a   1.000
_cell.length_b   1.000
_cell.length_c   1.000
_cell.angle_alpha   90.00
_cell.angle_beta   90.00
_cell.angle_gamma   90.00
#
_symmetry.space_group_name_H-M   'P 1'
#
loop_
_entity.id
_entity.type
_entity.pdbx_description
1 polymer ?
#
loop_
_entity_poly.entity_id
_entity_poly.type
_entity_poly.pdbx_seq_one_letter_code
_entity_poly.pdbx_strand_id
1 'polypeptide(L)'
;MDGYSFDTQAIHAGIDIENRPFNTSRVNNPTVDPLEKRLTALKGGIAAIATSSGSSAILTHALSLCKRGDEVVLPYKLYGGTNHAFRIGTHDWASKGCSSTQQTQRTSNPNSKTAIRESGACLSPFAAWQILQGIETLGVRMERHTRNALALAQWLQQQDTVESVPHPGFSHHPTYEVAQLLMPKGSGGMVLFAMNLPTIAAMWDVRTLVINPAFSIQSQLSKDTLIQNGSPDNVVRVSVGLKDIQYIIHGRWHGIKFVAPLKLSESLSLLRWQTLHKP
;
A
#
# COMPACT_ATOMS: atom_id res chain seq x y z
N MET A 1 2.30 -22.17 21.35
CA MET A 1 3.14 -20.96 21.52
C MET A 1 4.42 -21.25 20.76
N ASP A 2 4.73 -20.51 19.70
CA ASP A 2 5.91 -20.78 18.87
C ASP A 2 7.18 -20.34 19.62
N GLY A 3 7.79 -21.29 20.33
CA GLY A 3 9.05 -21.14 21.04
C GLY A 3 10.17 -21.90 20.33
N TYR A 4 11.40 -21.42 20.49
CA TYR A 4 12.59 -22.16 20.05
C TYR A 4 12.99 -23.16 21.14
N SER A 5 13.53 -24.31 20.76
CA SER A 5 14.11 -25.26 21.72
C SER A 5 15.40 -24.69 22.31
N PHE A 6 15.69 -25.05 23.55
CA PHE A 6 16.84 -24.53 24.27
C PHE A 6 17.71 -25.66 24.82
N ASP A 7 19.03 -25.52 24.65
CA ASP A 7 19.99 -26.30 25.41
C ASP A 7 20.04 -25.76 26.84
N THR A 8 19.52 -26.56 27.77
CA THR A 8 19.40 -26.21 29.19
C THR A 8 20.76 -26.11 29.86
N GLN A 9 21.75 -26.87 29.40
CA GLN A 9 23.12 -26.81 29.93
C GLN A 9 23.78 -25.48 29.58
N ALA A 10 23.56 -25.02 28.35
CA ALA A 10 24.07 -23.74 27.85
C ALA A 10 23.42 -22.53 28.57
N ILE A 11 22.13 -22.61 28.92
CA ILE A 11 21.44 -21.60 29.75
C ILE A 11 22.03 -21.58 31.16
N HIS A 12 22.20 -22.74 31.80
CA HIS A 12 22.78 -22.83 33.16
C HIS A 12 24.25 -22.39 33.20
N ALA A 13 24.97 -22.49 32.08
CA ALA A 13 26.35 -22.01 31.91
C ALA A 13 26.46 -20.47 31.74
N GLY A 14 25.34 -19.73 31.81
CA GLY A 14 25.36 -18.26 31.78
C GLY A 14 25.45 -17.65 30.38
N ILE A 15 25.15 -18.40 29.31
CA ILE A 15 25.02 -17.81 27.97
C ILE A 15 23.85 -16.82 27.98
N ASP A 16 24.21 -15.56 27.84
CA ASP A 16 23.35 -14.38 27.90
C ASP A 16 22.07 -14.58 27.06
N ILE A 17 20.91 -14.41 27.70
CA ILE A 17 19.59 -14.54 27.11
C ILE A 17 19.20 -13.25 26.36
N GLU A 18 19.78 -12.11 26.75
CA GLU A 18 19.51 -10.79 26.17
C GLU A 18 20.20 -10.62 24.81
N ASN A 19 21.37 -11.22 24.62
CA ASN A 19 22.16 -11.13 23.39
C ASN A 19 21.84 -12.22 22.34
N ARG A 20 20.73 -12.95 22.49
CA ARG A 20 20.36 -14.03 21.54
C ARG A 20 19.66 -13.50 20.30
N PRO A 21 19.92 -14.09 19.12
CA PRO A 21 19.28 -13.65 17.89
C PRO A 21 17.79 -14.01 17.83
N PHE A 22 17.35 -15.14 18.42
CA PHE A 22 15.98 -15.64 18.33
C PHE A 22 15.46 -16.21 19.65
N ASN A 23 14.38 -15.61 20.18
CA ASN A 23 13.73 -16.06 21.43
C ASN A 23 12.27 -16.49 21.19
N THR A 24 11.54 -15.74 20.38
CA THR A 24 10.15 -16.00 20.03
C THR A 24 9.87 -15.45 18.64
N SER A 25 9.11 -16.20 17.83
CA SER A 25 8.75 -15.80 16.46
C SER A 25 8.00 -14.46 16.37
N ARG A 26 7.41 -13.99 17.48
CA ARG A 26 6.77 -12.66 17.57
C ARG A 26 7.78 -11.52 17.43
N VAL A 27 8.99 -11.69 17.94
CA VAL A 27 10.00 -10.63 17.98
C VAL A 27 11.02 -10.82 16.86
N ASN A 28 11.57 -12.03 16.72
CA ASN A 28 12.53 -12.37 15.69
C ASN A 28 12.26 -13.79 15.19
N ASN A 29 12.41 -14.00 13.88
CA ASN A 29 12.25 -15.30 13.25
C ASN A 29 13.30 -15.49 12.13
N PRO A 30 13.92 -16.68 11.98
CA PRO A 30 15.00 -16.90 11.03
C PRO A 30 14.59 -16.77 9.55
N THR A 31 13.29 -16.81 9.23
CA THR A 31 12.78 -16.53 7.87
C THR A 31 12.49 -15.04 7.66
N VAL A 32 12.12 -14.34 8.74
CA VAL A 32 11.82 -12.89 8.70
C VAL A 32 13.10 -12.05 8.70
N ASP A 33 14.14 -12.49 9.42
CA ASP A 33 15.40 -11.75 9.55
C ASP A 33 16.13 -11.52 8.20
N PRO A 34 16.27 -12.51 7.31
CA PRO A 34 16.81 -12.28 5.97
C PRO A 34 15.99 -11.29 5.14
N LEU A 35 14.66 -11.26 5.31
CA LEU A 35 13.79 -10.29 4.65
C LEU A 35 14.08 -8.88 5.16
N GLU A 36 14.13 -8.68 6.47
CA GLU A 36 14.47 -7.39 7.09
C GLU A 36 15.84 -6.89 6.61
N LYS A 37 16.86 -7.77 6.60
CA LYS A 37 18.21 -7.44 6.11
C LYS A 37 18.22 -7.05 4.63
N ARG A 38 17.53 -7.81 3.77
CA ARG A 38 17.42 -7.48 2.33
C ARG A 38 16.70 -6.15 2.10
N LEU A 39 15.61 -5.88 2.82
CA LEU A 39 14.89 -4.61 2.72
C LEU A 39 15.74 -3.42 3.20
N THR A 40 16.51 -3.62 4.28
CA THR A 40 17.46 -2.62 4.80
C THR A 40 18.49 -2.26 3.73
N ALA A 41 19.15 -3.27 3.17
CA ALA A 41 20.14 -3.08 2.11
C ALA A 41 19.54 -2.42 0.87
N LEU A 42 18.33 -2.83 0.46
CA LEU A 42 17.64 -2.25 -0.71
C LEU A 42 17.31 -0.77 -0.52
N LYS A 43 17.01 -0.34 0.71
CA LYS A 43 16.68 1.06 1.03
C LYS A 43 17.89 1.91 1.42
N GLY A 44 19.05 1.30 1.65
CA GLY A 44 20.21 1.98 2.23
C GLY A 44 19.96 2.49 3.65
N GLY A 45 19.05 1.84 4.39
CA GLY A 45 18.70 2.21 5.76
C GLY A 45 19.60 1.55 6.81
N ILE A 46 19.37 1.87 8.08
CA ILE A 46 20.08 1.27 9.23
C ILE A 46 19.48 -0.09 9.60
N ALA A 47 18.16 -0.20 9.56
CA ALA A 47 17.40 -1.41 9.84
C ALA A 47 16.02 -1.35 9.17
N ALA A 48 15.40 -2.51 9.01
CA ALA A 48 14.01 -2.66 8.60
C ALA A 48 13.31 -3.61 9.55
N ILE A 49 12.00 -3.42 9.70
CA ILE A 49 11.16 -4.23 10.56
C ILE A 49 9.93 -4.66 9.79
N ALA A 50 9.67 -5.96 9.75
CA ALA A 50 8.56 -6.54 9.01
C ALA A 50 7.33 -6.71 9.91
N THR A 51 6.21 -6.11 9.52
CA THR A 51 4.93 -6.21 10.23
C THR A 51 3.90 -7.03 9.46
N SER A 52 2.85 -7.46 10.14
CA SER A 52 1.75 -8.24 9.56
C SER A 52 0.97 -7.52 8.44
N SER A 53 0.99 -6.18 8.41
CA SER A 53 0.36 -5.36 7.38
C SER A 53 0.98 -3.96 7.29
N GLY A 54 0.69 -3.23 6.20
CA GLY A 54 1.11 -1.83 6.03
C GLY A 54 0.48 -0.89 7.06
N SER A 55 -0.79 -1.09 7.42
CA SER A 55 -1.44 -0.33 8.50
C SER A 55 -0.73 -0.55 9.84
N SER A 56 -0.32 -1.78 10.13
CA SER A 56 0.45 -2.09 11.33
C SER A 56 1.84 -1.47 11.30
N ALA A 57 2.50 -1.38 10.13
CA ALA A 57 3.79 -0.69 10.01
C ALA A 57 3.66 0.79 10.41
N ILE A 58 2.67 1.48 9.84
CA ILE A 58 2.40 2.90 10.12
C ILE A 58 2.06 3.10 11.60
N LEU A 59 1.18 2.26 12.16
CA LEU A 59 0.77 2.36 13.56
C LEU A 59 1.93 2.05 14.52
N THR A 60 2.69 0.98 14.27
CA THR A 60 3.85 0.60 15.09
C THR A 60 4.90 1.71 15.08
N HIS A 61 5.11 2.35 13.94
CA HIS A 61 6.02 3.48 13.81
C HIS A 61 5.51 4.70 14.61
N ALA A 62 4.24 5.06 14.48
CA ALA A 62 3.63 6.13 15.26
C ALA A 62 3.73 5.86 16.77
N LEU A 63 3.44 4.64 17.22
CA LEU A 63 3.54 4.25 18.64
C LEU A 63 4.99 4.24 19.17
N SER A 64 5.98 4.06 18.28
CA SER A 64 7.40 4.08 18.66
C SER A 64 7.94 5.50 18.82
N LEU A 65 7.39 6.47 18.08
CA LEU A 65 7.90 7.85 18.04
C LEU A 65 7.06 8.82 18.86
N CYS A 66 5.74 8.68 18.84
CA CYS A 66 4.83 9.64 19.46
C CYS A 66 4.54 9.28 20.92
N LYS A 67 4.46 10.30 21.76
CA LYS A 67 3.93 10.25 23.13
C LYS A 67 2.68 11.11 23.25
N ARG A 68 1.97 10.95 24.37
CA ARG A 68 0.80 11.76 24.68
C ARG A 68 1.18 13.24 24.69
N GLY A 69 0.38 14.05 24.00
CA GLY A 69 0.60 15.49 23.86
C GLY A 69 1.44 15.90 22.65
N ASP A 70 2.00 14.94 21.90
CA ASP A 70 2.66 15.25 20.64
C ASP A 70 1.63 15.55 19.54
N GLU A 71 1.98 16.48 18.65
CA GLU A 71 1.22 16.79 17.45
C GLU A 71 1.87 16.15 16.22
N VAL A 72 1.04 15.59 15.33
CA VAL A 72 1.49 14.95 14.09
C VAL A 72 0.92 15.70 12.89
N VAL A 73 1.80 16.24 12.05
CA VAL A 73 1.41 16.90 10.79
C VAL A 73 1.36 15.87 9.68
N LEU A 74 0.23 15.81 8.96
CA LEU A 74 -0.01 14.86 7.88
C LEU A 74 -0.31 15.61 6.57
N PRO A 75 0.18 15.12 5.42
CA PRO A 75 -0.21 15.69 4.13
C PRO A 75 -1.69 15.40 3.85
N TYR A 76 -2.36 16.28 3.12
CA TYR A 76 -3.77 16.12 2.77
C TYR A 76 -4.02 14.86 1.91
N LYS A 77 -3.14 14.60 0.92
CA LYS A 77 -3.24 13.47 0.00
C LYS A 77 -2.66 12.18 0.61
N LEU A 78 -3.47 11.50 1.43
CA LEU A 78 -3.11 10.23 2.06
C LEU A 78 -4.06 9.08 1.70
N TYR A 79 -3.60 7.85 1.91
CA TYR A 79 -4.46 6.68 1.87
C TYR A 79 -5.58 6.82 2.92
N GLY A 80 -6.83 6.52 2.52
CA GLY A 80 -8.01 6.76 3.36
C GLY A 80 -7.95 6.03 4.71
N GLY A 81 -7.44 4.80 4.74
CA GLY A 81 -7.25 4.05 5.99
C GLY A 81 -6.22 4.70 6.93
N THR A 82 -5.16 5.28 6.40
CA THR A 82 -4.15 6.02 7.19
C THR A 82 -4.74 7.30 7.75
N ASN A 83 -5.46 8.07 6.92
CA ASN A 83 -6.15 9.29 7.35
C ASN A 83 -7.14 8.98 8.48
N HIS A 84 -7.94 7.93 8.34
CA HIS A 84 -8.87 7.47 9.37
C HIS A 84 -8.14 7.02 10.65
N ALA A 85 -7.08 6.22 10.54
CA ALA A 85 -6.32 5.73 11.69
C ALA A 85 -5.75 6.88 12.53
N PHE A 86 -5.19 7.92 11.91
CA PHE A 86 -4.71 9.08 12.65
C PHE A 86 -5.85 9.97 13.14
N ARG A 87 -6.93 10.19 12.38
CA ARG A 87 -8.03 11.07 12.82
C ARG A 87 -8.90 10.49 13.93
N ILE A 88 -9.12 9.18 13.96
CA ILE A 88 -9.88 8.52 15.03
C ILE A 88 -8.95 8.10 16.17
N GLY A 89 -7.79 7.52 15.85
CA GLY A 89 -6.86 7.02 16.85
C GLY A 89 -6.21 8.12 17.69
N THR A 90 -5.81 9.25 17.08
CA THR A 90 -5.12 10.33 17.83
C THR A 90 -6.08 11.24 18.58
N HIS A 91 -7.32 11.39 18.15
CA HIS A 91 -8.28 12.25 18.85
C HIS A 91 -8.60 11.70 20.24
N ASP A 92 -8.64 10.36 20.40
CA ASP A 92 -8.77 9.70 21.71
C ASP A 92 -7.42 9.58 22.45
N TRP A 93 -6.27 9.47 21.77
CA TRP A 93 -4.95 9.52 22.44
C TRP A 93 -4.62 10.88 23.07
N ALA A 94 -5.07 11.98 22.44
CA ALA A 94 -4.90 13.32 22.96
C ALA A 94 -5.98 13.69 24.01
N SER A 95 -7.23 13.28 23.81
CA SER A 95 -8.35 13.69 24.68
C SER A 95 -8.63 12.75 25.87
N LYS A 96 -8.46 11.43 25.71
CA LYS A 96 -8.67 10.46 26.81
C LYS A 96 -7.32 9.93 27.25
N GLY A 97 -6.75 10.62 28.24
CA GLY A 97 -5.56 10.16 28.94
C GLY A 97 -5.69 8.68 29.29
N CYS A 98 -4.78 7.86 28.75
CA CYS A 98 -4.70 6.46 29.11
C CYS A 98 -4.28 6.37 30.58
N SER A 99 -5.25 6.20 31.48
CA SER A 99 -5.02 5.88 32.88
C SER A 99 -4.76 4.38 33.00
N SER A 100 -3.52 3.96 32.77
CA SER A 100 -3.01 2.74 33.39
C SER A 100 -2.06 3.14 34.53
N THR A 101 -2.49 2.86 35.75
CA THR A 101 -1.86 3.23 37.03
C THR A 101 -0.58 2.43 37.35
N GLN A 102 0.09 1.91 36.33
CA GLN A 102 1.42 1.36 36.46
C GLN A 102 2.25 1.94 35.33
N GLN A 103 3.11 2.89 35.69
CA GLN A 103 4.38 3.06 35.01
C GLN A 103 5.10 1.71 35.07
N THR A 104 4.73 0.78 34.17
CA THR A 104 5.70 -0.19 33.70
C THR A 104 6.85 0.68 33.22
N GLN A 105 7.99 0.54 33.86
CA GLN A 105 9.23 1.21 33.46
C GLN A 105 9.36 0.98 31.96
N ARG A 106 8.95 1.97 31.15
CA ARG A 106 9.17 1.95 29.72
C ARG A 106 10.67 1.91 29.61
N THR A 107 11.20 0.74 29.28
CA THR A 107 12.61 0.59 28.96
C THR A 107 12.92 1.72 27.98
N SER A 108 13.89 2.52 28.36
CA SER A 108 14.24 3.83 27.83
C SER A 108 14.81 3.79 26.42
N ASN A 109 14.42 2.78 25.62
CA ASN A 109 14.91 2.58 24.28
C ASN A 109 13.72 2.38 23.32
N PRO A 110 13.41 3.36 22.43
CA PRO A 110 12.37 3.26 21.41
C PRO A 110 12.82 2.33 20.27
N ASN A 111 13.22 1.10 20.61
CA ASN A 111 13.47 0.07 19.62
C ASN A 111 12.12 -0.36 19.06
N SER A 112 11.90 -0.15 17.77
CA SER A 112 10.65 -0.50 17.08
C SER A 112 10.29 -2.01 17.16
N LYS A 113 11.25 -2.90 17.51
CA LYS A 113 10.96 -4.31 17.84
C LYS A 113 10.23 -4.49 19.18
N THR A 114 10.41 -3.57 20.14
CA THR A 114 9.60 -3.49 21.35
C THR A 114 8.15 -3.16 21.00
N ALA A 115 7.91 -2.24 20.06
CA ALA A 115 6.55 -1.92 19.63
C ALA A 115 5.83 -3.09 18.91
N ILE A 116 6.57 -3.96 18.21
CA ILE A 116 6.00 -5.23 17.69
C ILE A 116 5.64 -6.18 18.83
N ARG A 117 6.49 -6.29 19.86
CA ARG A 117 6.21 -7.12 21.03
C ARG A 117 4.90 -6.72 21.69
N GLU A 118 4.65 -5.42 21.84
CA GLU A 118 3.45 -4.88 22.48
C GLU A 118 2.20 -4.94 21.58
N SER A 119 2.34 -4.63 20.29
CA SER A 119 1.20 -4.64 19.34
C SER A 119 0.84 -6.05 18.85
N GLY A 120 1.76 -7.00 18.94
CA GLY A 120 1.61 -8.33 18.35
C GLY A 120 1.63 -8.35 16.82
N ALA A 121 1.97 -7.24 16.16
CA ALA A 121 1.89 -7.09 14.72
C ALA A 121 3.06 -7.75 13.94
N CYS A 122 3.47 -8.95 14.33
CA CYS A 122 4.56 -9.69 13.71
C CYS A 122 4.16 -10.29 12.35
N LEU A 123 5.07 -10.24 11.37
CA LEU A 123 4.87 -10.90 10.08
C LEU A 123 4.96 -12.43 10.21
N SER A 124 4.11 -13.17 9.50
CA SER A 124 4.19 -14.64 9.49
C SER A 124 5.44 -15.11 8.71
N PRO A 125 6.12 -16.19 9.16
CA PRO A 125 7.30 -16.70 8.46
C PRO A 125 7.01 -17.12 7.01
N PHE A 126 5.82 -17.68 6.76
CA PHE A 126 5.40 -18.05 5.42
C PHE A 126 5.21 -16.84 4.51
N ALA A 127 4.54 -15.78 4.99
CA ALA A 127 4.41 -14.54 4.23
C ALA A 127 5.79 -13.89 3.96
N ALA A 128 6.69 -13.93 4.95
CA ALA A 128 8.06 -13.45 4.76
C ALA A 128 8.79 -14.21 3.66
N TRP A 129 8.67 -15.55 3.63
CA TRP A 129 9.22 -16.38 2.56
C TRP A 129 8.63 -16.02 1.19
N GLN A 130 7.31 -15.84 1.08
CA GLN A 130 6.67 -15.43 -0.18
C GLN A 130 7.18 -14.07 -0.68
N ILE A 131 7.38 -13.11 0.24
CA ILE A 131 7.96 -11.80 -0.11
C ILE A 131 9.41 -11.94 -0.56
N LEU A 132 10.21 -12.80 0.10
CA LEU A 132 11.58 -13.09 -0.31
C LEU A 132 11.64 -13.60 -1.75
N GLN A 133 10.76 -14.54 -2.14
CA GLN A 133 10.68 -15.01 -3.52
C GLN A 133 10.31 -13.87 -4.50
N GLY A 134 9.36 -13.02 -4.10
CA GLY A 134 8.94 -11.88 -4.91
C GLY A 134 10.02 -10.83 -5.13
N ILE A 135 10.87 -10.57 -4.12
CA ILE A 135 11.91 -9.53 -4.19
C ILE A 135 12.97 -9.85 -5.25
N GLU A 136 13.25 -11.11 -5.52
CA GLU A 136 14.28 -11.52 -6.48
C GLU A 136 14.00 -11.02 -7.91
N THR A 137 12.73 -10.85 -8.26
CA THR A 137 12.31 -10.33 -9.57
C THR A 137 11.83 -8.88 -9.51
N LEU A 138 12.00 -8.19 -8.38
CA LEU A 138 11.46 -6.84 -8.18
C LEU A 138 11.96 -5.84 -9.23
N GLY A 139 13.27 -5.84 -9.52
CA GLY A 139 13.87 -4.91 -10.48
C GLY A 139 13.23 -5.03 -11.87
N VAL A 140 13.25 -6.23 -12.44
CA VAL A 140 12.70 -6.50 -13.78
C VAL A 140 11.19 -6.26 -13.87
N ARG A 141 10.44 -6.56 -12.80
CA ARG A 141 9.00 -6.25 -12.74
C ARG A 141 8.75 -4.75 -12.71
N MET A 142 9.49 -4.00 -11.89
CA MET A 142 9.31 -2.54 -11.78
C MET A 142 9.68 -1.79 -13.06
N GLU A 143 10.70 -2.24 -13.79
CA GLU A 143 11.02 -1.71 -15.12
C GLU A 143 9.85 -1.89 -16.10
N ARG A 144 9.26 -3.09 -16.15
CA ARG A 144 8.11 -3.38 -17.01
C ARG A 144 6.86 -2.59 -16.60
N HIS A 145 6.56 -2.53 -15.31
CA HIS A 145 5.44 -1.74 -14.77
C HIS A 145 5.57 -0.27 -15.16
N THR A 146 6.74 0.33 -14.96
CA THR A 146 6.99 1.74 -15.28
C THR A 146 6.85 2.00 -16.77
N ARG A 147 7.48 1.19 -17.61
CA ARG A 147 7.42 1.33 -19.07
C ARG A 147 5.97 1.23 -19.57
N ASN A 148 5.23 0.25 -19.08
CA ASN A 148 3.83 0.06 -19.46
C ASN A 148 2.94 1.20 -18.97
N ALA A 149 3.17 1.71 -17.76
CA ALA A 149 2.40 2.82 -17.21
C ALA A 149 2.58 4.11 -18.01
N LEU A 150 3.82 4.46 -18.36
CA LEU A 150 4.09 5.63 -19.19
C LEU A 150 3.45 5.49 -20.58
N ALA A 151 3.60 4.33 -21.23
CA ALA A 151 3.02 4.08 -22.54
C ALA A 151 1.48 4.13 -22.51
N LEU A 152 0.86 3.57 -21.47
CA LEU A 152 -0.59 3.66 -21.28
C LEU A 152 -1.02 5.12 -21.07
N ALA A 153 -0.31 5.87 -20.23
CA ALA A 153 -0.62 7.28 -19.98
C ALA A 153 -0.54 8.11 -21.27
N GLN A 154 0.49 7.89 -22.09
CA GLN A 154 0.65 8.55 -23.40
C GLN A 154 -0.50 8.22 -24.35
N TRP A 155 -0.90 6.95 -24.41
CA TRP A 155 -2.03 6.54 -25.24
C TRP A 155 -3.36 7.15 -24.76
N LEU A 156 -3.59 7.21 -23.44
CA LEU A 156 -4.78 7.80 -22.83
C LEU A 156 -4.90 9.31 -23.13
N GLN A 157 -3.79 10.04 -23.22
CA GLN A 157 -3.80 11.47 -23.59
C GLN A 157 -4.35 11.73 -25.01
N GLN A 158 -4.37 10.72 -25.87
CA GLN A 158 -4.82 10.82 -27.26
C GLN A 158 -6.30 10.42 -27.41
N GLN A 159 -6.99 10.02 -26.34
CA GLN A 159 -8.36 9.55 -26.40
C GLN A 159 -9.35 10.69 -26.14
N ASP A 160 -10.29 10.93 -27.06
CA ASP A 160 -11.31 12.00 -26.93
C ASP A 160 -12.23 11.84 -25.71
N THR A 161 -12.31 10.62 -25.16
CA THR A 161 -13.14 10.30 -23.98
C THR A 161 -12.44 10.57 -22.64
N VAL A 162 -11.16 10.92 -22.68
CA VAL A 162 -10.32 11.15 -21.49
C VAL A 162 -10.09 12.64 -21.31
N GLU A 163 -10.50 13.19 -20.17
CA GLU A 163 -10.42 14.62 -19.88
C GLU A 163 -9.00 15.04 -19.48
N SER A 164 -8.33 14.20 -18.69
CA SER A 164 -6.97 14.49 -18.22
C SER A 164 -6.25 13.21 -17.78
N VAL A 165 -4.92 13.23 -17.88
CA VAL A 165 -4.02 12.13 -17.45
C VAL A 165 -2.85 12.71 -16.66
N PRO A 166 -3.00 12.99 -15.35
CA PRO A 166 -1.89 13.46 -14.54
C PRO A 166 -0.89 12.33 -14.32
N HIS A 167 0.29 12.43 -14.93
CA HIS A 167 1.37 11.45 -14.78
C HIS A 167 2.73 12.14 -14.53
N PRO A 168 3.51 11.75 -13.51
CA PRO A 168 4.79 12.39 -13.18
C PRO A 168 5.87 12.27 -14.27
N GLY A 169 5.69 11.38 -15.24
CA GLY A 169 6.59 11.21 -16.37
C GLY A 169 6.43 12.26 -17.48
N PHE A 170 5.42 13.14 -17.42
CA PHE A 170 5.21 14.18 -18.43
C PHE A 170 5.90 15.48 -18.04
N SER A 171 6.60 16.12 -18.98
CA SER A 171 7.35 17.37 -18.77
C SER A 171 6.51 18.54 -18.28
N HIS A 172 5.21 18.56 -18.60
CA HIS A 172 4.27 19.59 -18.16
C HIS A 172 3.60 19.27 -16.81
N HIS A 173 3.91 18.13 -16.17
CA HIS A 173 3.35 17.80 -14.86
C HIS A 173 3.99 18.67 -13.77
N PRO A 174 3.22 19.24 -12.81
CA PRO A 174 3.77 20.14 -11.79
C PRO A 174 4.91 19.57 -10.94
N THR A 175 4.96 18.24 -10.81
CA THR A 175 6.01 17.53 -10.06
C THR A 175 7.05 16.85 -10.94
N TYR A 176 7.14 17.19 -12.23
CA TYR A 176 8.04 16.51 -13.18
C TYR A 176 9.50 16.57 -12.73
N GLU A 177 10.01 17.76 -12.41
CA GLU A 177 11.41 17.94 -11.99
C GLU A 177 11.74 17.14 -10.73
N VAL A 178 10.86 17.20 -9.72
CA VAL A 178 10.99 16.42 -8.49
C VAL A 178 10.91 14.91 -8.76
N ALA A 179 10.05 14.49 -9.70
CA ALA A 179 9.94 13.09 -10.09
C ALA A 179 11.20 12.60 -10.80
N GLN A 180 11.81 13.39 -11.68
CA GLN A 180 13.09 13.04 -12.31
C GLN A 180 14.21 12.92 -11.28
N LEU A 181 14.22 13.79 -10.27
CA LEU A 181 15.22 13.76 -9.19
C LEU A 181 15.05 12.53 -8.28
N LEU A 182 13.83 12.26 -7.81
CA LEU A 182 13.57 11.20 -6.81
C LEU A 182 13.37 9.82 -7.42
N MET A 183 12.94 9.75 -8.69
CA MET A 183 12.60 8.51 -9.38
C MET A 183 13.27 8.44 -10.76
N PRO A 184 14.61 8.50 -10.84
CA PRO A 184 15.34 8.56 -12.11
C PRO A 184 15.17 7.30 -12.96
N LYS A 185 14.76 6.18 -12.35
CA LYS A 185 14.47 4.91 -13.03
C LYS A 185 12.99 4.77 -13.44
N GLY A 186 12.19 5.81 -13.21
CA GLY A 186 10.79 5.90 -13.61
C GLY A 186 9.77 5.96 -12.47
N SER A 187 8.59 6.49 -12.79
CA SER A 187 7.53 6.89 -11.84
C SER A 187 6.59 5.76 -11.39
N GLY A 188 7.00 4.49 -11.52
CA GLY A 188 6.22 3.33 -11.08
C GLY A 188 5.08 2.92 -12.00
N GLY A 189 4.25 1.97 -11.54
CA GLY A 189 3.22 1.30 -12.34
C GLY A 189 1.80 1.89 -12.24
N MET A 190 1.64 3.09 -11.69
CA MET A 190 0.33 3.69 -11.44
C MET A 190 -0.01 4.75 -12.48
N VAL A 191 -1.23 4.70 -13.02
CA VAL A 191 -1.77 5.72 -13.93
C VAL A 191 -3.10 6.21 -13.37
N LEU A 192 -3.32 7.52 -13.39
CA LEU A 192 -4.61 8.13 -13.09
C LEU A 192 -5.10 8.87 -14.33
N PHE A 193 -6.40 8.82 -14.58
CA PHE A 193 -7.04 9.61 -15.62
C PHE A 193 -8.49 9.94 -15.26
N ALA A 194 -9.00 11.04 -15.78
CA ALA A 194 -10.38 11.46 -15.61
C ALA A 194 -11.22 11.13 -16.84
N MET A 195 -12.41 10.57 -16.63
CA MET A 195 -13.39 10.34 -17.70
C MET A 195 -14.82 10.37 -17.15
N ASN A 196 -15.75 10.92 -17.93
CA ASN A 196 -17.18 10.87 -17.62
C ASN A 196 -17.78 9.51 -17.96
N LEU A 197 -17.60 8.51 -17.09
CA LEU A 197 -18.32 7.23 -17.18
C LEU A 197 -19.10 6.91 -15.89
N PRO A 198 -20.32 6.35 -15.99
CA PRO A 198 -21.22 6.19 -14.85
C PRO A 198 -20.83 5.14 -13.82
N THR A 199 -19.95 4.16 -14.09
CA THR A 199 -19.47 3.23 -13.05
C THR A 199 -18.25 2.46 -13.53
N ILE A 200 -17.17 2.43 -12.74
CA ILE A 200 -16.02 1.53 -12.96
C ILE A 200 -15.83 0.67 -11.71
N ALA A 201 -16.04 -0.63 -11.87
CA ALA A 201 -15.84 -1.62 -10.81
C ALA A 201 -14.35 -2.02 -10.72
N ALA A 202 -13.89 -2.20 -9.48
CA ALA A 202 -12.52 -2.55 -9.13
C ALA A 202 -12.14 -4.00 -9.48
N MET A 203 -10.91 -4.27 -9.90
CA MET A 203 -10.32 -5.63 -10.02
C MET A 203 -8.90 -5.66 -9.42
N TRP A 204 -8.45 -6.76 -8.78
CA TRP A 204 -7.15 -6.89 -8.07
C TRP A 204 -6.31 -8.11 -8.52
N ASP A 205 -5.04 -7.96 -8.96
CA ASP A 205 -4.01 -9.01 -9.27
C ASP A 205 -2.68 -8.46 -9.91
N VAL A 206 -1.71 -9.32 -10.28
CA VAL A 206 -0.55 -9.06 -11.21
C VAL A 206 -0.98 -8.58 -12.61
N ARG A 207 -2.28 -8.68 -12.87
CA ARG A 207 -2.98 -8.20 -14.05
C ARG A 207 -3.12 -6.68 -13.95
N THR A 208 -3.38 -6.02 -15.07
CA THR A 208 -3.74 -4.61 -15.01
C THR A 208 -5.06 -4.45 -14.25
N LEU A 209 -5.05 -3.56 -13.27
CA LEU A 209 -6.15 -3.32 -12.33
C LEU A 209 -6.70 -1.93 -12.52
N VAL A 210 -8.01 -1.80 -12.47
CA VAL A 210 -8.69 -0.51 -12.58
C VAL A 210 -9.65 -0.39 -11.43
N ILE A 211 -9.66 0.76 -10.77
CA ILE A 211 -10.63 1.10 -9.75
C ILE A 211 -11.10 2.54 -9.94
N ASN A 212 -12.30 2.85 -9.48
CA ASN A 212 -12.68 4.21 -9.14
C ASN A 212 -12.41 4.44 -7.64
N PRO A 213 -11.46 5.32 -7.25
CA PRO A 213 -11.12 5.52 -5.83
C PRO A 213 -12.29 6.00 -4.97
N ALA A 214 -13.13 6.90 -5.51
CA ALA A 214 -14.27 7.50 -4.80
C ALA A 214 -15.30 6.44 -4.39
N PHE A 215 -15.56 5.46 -5.25
CA PHE A 215 -16.52 4.37 -4.96
C PHE A 215 -15.89 3.13 -4.32
N SER A 216 -14.59 3.15 -3.99
CA SER A 216 -13.89 1.99 -3.42
C SER A 216 -13.07 2.35 -2.18
N ILE A 217 -11.77 2.56 -2.35
CA ILE A 217 -10.79 2.73 -1.27
C ILE A 217 -10.91 4.05 -0.49
N GLN A 218 -11.69 5.01 -1.02
CA GLN A 218 -11.96 6.31 -0.42
C GLN A 218 -13.48 6.58 -0.27
N SER A 219 -14.33 5.55 -0.38
CA SER A 219 -15.80 5.66 -0.24
C SER A 219 -16.28 6.24 1.09
N GLN A 220 -15.44 6.21 2.11
CA GLN A 220 -15.67 6.79 3.43
C GLN A 220 -15.46 8.32 3.51
N LEU A 221 -14.90 8.95 2.47
CA LEU A 221 -14.61 10.38 2.44
C LEU A 221 -15.79 11.19 1.91
N SER A 222 -15.96 12.43 2.38
CA SER A 222 -16.94 13.36 1.81
C SER A 222 -16.53 13.78 0.40
N LYS A 223 -17.51 14.19 -0.43
CA LYS A 223 -17.26 14.67 -1.81
C LYS A 223 -16.21 15.79 -1.87
N ASP A 224 -16.29 16.77 -0.97
CA ASP A 224 -15.31 17.86 -0.91
C ASP A 224 -13.89 17.34 -0.61
N THR A 225 -13.79 16.37 0.31
CA THR A 225 -12.50 15.74 0.65
C THR A 225 -11.94 14.92 -0.51
N LEU A 226 -12.81 14.22 -1.26
CA LEU A 226 -12.42 13.47 -2.46
C LEU A 226 -11.84 14.39 -3.54
N ILE A 227 -12.49 15.53 -3.79
CA ILE A 227 -12.00 16.56 -4.73
C ILE A 227 -10.63 17.09 -4.28
N GLN A 228 -10.49 17.47 -3.00
CA GLN A 228 -9.21 17.95 -2.44
C GLN A 228 -8.10 16.91 -2.53
N ASN A 229 -8.43 15.62 -2.38
CA ASN A 229 -7.50 14.52 -2.51
C ASN A 229 -7.15 14.17 -3.96
N GLY A 230 -7.77 14.83 -4.94
CA GLY A 230 -7.58 14.54 -6.37
C GLY A 230 -8.20 13.21 -6.78
N SER A 231 -9.28 12.80 -6.13
CA SER A 231 -10.05 11.58 -6.43
C SER A 231 -11.55 11.86 -6.57
N PRO A 232 -11.98 12.84 -7.38
CA PRO A 232 -13.40 13.02 -7.70
C PRO A 232 -13.98 11.78 -8.39
N ASP A 233 -15.31 11.69 -8.43
CA ASP A 233 -16.06 10.52 -8.90
C ASP A 233 -15.76 10.12 -10.36
N ASN A 234 -15.20 11.02 -11.18
CA ASN A 234 -14.79 10.77 -12.57
C ASN A 234 -13.33 10.28 -12.70
N VAL A 235 -12.58 10.15 -11.61
CA VAL A 235 -11.19 9.68 -11.63
C VAL A 235 -11.13 8.16 -11.59
N VAL A 236 -10.31 7.64 -12.50
CA VAL A 236 -9.98 6.23 -12.64
C VAL A 236 -8.52 6.03 -12.28
N ARG A 237 -8.25 5.03 -11.44
CA ARG A 237 -6.90 4.65 -11.05
C ARG A 237 -6.56 3.28 -11.59
N VAL A 238 -5.46 3.19 -12.31
CA VAL A 238 -4.94 1.97 -12.91
C VAL A 238 -3.63 1.55 -12.25
N SER A 239 -3.56 0.31 -11.77
CA SER A 239 -2.29 -0.36 -11.48
C SER A 239 -1.93 -1.21 -12.67
N VAL A 240 -0.97 -0.74 -13.48
CA VAL A 240 -0.62 -1.33 -14.77
C VAL A 240 0.20 -2.59 -14.55
N GLY A 241 -0.22 -3.72 -15.13
CA GLY A 241 0.44 -5.01 -14.97
C GLY A 241 1.63 -5.25 -15.90
N LEU A 242 2.06 -6.51 -15.97
CA LEU A 242 3.25 -6.94 -16.73
C LEU A 242 2.96 -7.41 -18.16
N LYS A 243 1.68 -7.49 -18.54
CA LYS A 243 1.24 -7.93 -19.87
C LYS A 243 1.84 -7.05 -20.97
N ASP A 244 1.81 -7.56 -22.20
CA ASP A 244 2.15 -6.76 -23.35
C ASP A 244 1.31 -5.47 -23.40
N ILE A 245 1.95 -4.35 -23.71
CA ILE A 245 1.29 -3.05 -23.67
C ILE A 245 0.16 -2.94 -24.70
N GLN A 246 0.31 -3.58 -25.86
CA GLN A 246 -0.75 -3.60 -26.88
C GLN A 246 -1.96 -4.38 -26.38
N TYR A 247 -1.73 -5.46 -25.64
CA TYR A 247 -2.81 -6.19 -24.97
C TYR A 247 -3.48 -5.36 -23.87
N ILE A 248 -2.74 -4.51 -23.15
CA ILE A 248 -3.33 -3.64 -22.12
C ILE A 248 -4.18 -2.55 -22.79
N ILE A 249 -3.67 -1.92 -23.85
CA ILE A 249 -4.36 -0.85 -24.58
C ILE A 249 -5.62 -1.37 -25.31
N HIS A 250 -5.46 -2.42 -26.12
CA HIS A 250 -6.52 -2.97 -26.97
C HIS A 250 -7.34 -4.08 -26.29
N GLY A 251 -6.92 -4.51 -25.11
CA GLY A 251 -7.62 -5.52 -24.34
C GLY A 251 -8.99 -5.00 -23.90
N ARG A 252 -9.95 -5.92 -23.79
CA ARG A 252 -11.19 -5.64 -23.06
C ARG A 252 -10.86 -5.58 -21.57
N TRP A 253 -10.66 -4.38 -21.06
CA TRP A 253 -10.82 -4.09 -19.64
C TRP A 253 -12.23 -4.57 -19.29
N HIS A 254 -12.39 -5.61 -18.47
CA HIS A 254 -13.68 -6.31 -18.30
C HIS A 254 -14.75 -5.35 -17.75
N GLY A 255 -15.49 -4.67 -18.65
CA GLY A 255 -16.50 -3.65 -18.33
C GLY A 255 -16.22 -2.25 -18.92
N ILE A 256 -14.96 -1.89 -19.22
CA ILE A 256 -14.62 -0.65 -19.93
C ILE A 256 -14.22 -1.03 -21.35
N LYS A 257 -15.18 -0.94 -22.27
CA LYS A 257 -14.81 -0.79 -23.67
C LYS A 257 -14.59 0.70 -23.90
N PHE A 258 -13.42 1.09 -24.36
CA PHE A 258 -13.26 2.35 -25.10
C PHE A 258 -14.01 2.14 -26.43
N VAL A 259 -15.33 2.22 -26.40
CA VAL A 259 -16.14 2.18 -27.62
C VAL A 259 -16.20 3.61 -28.13
N ALA A 260 -15.83 3.81 -29.40
CA ALA A 260 -16.36 4.91 -30.19
C ALA A 260 -17.87 5.05 -29.94
N PRO A 261 -18.45 6.27 -29.92
CA PRO A 261 -19.75 6.55 -29.33
C PRO A 261 -20.83 5.58 -29.83
N LEU A 262 -21.21 4.62 -28.99
CA LEU A 262 -22.38 3.77 -29.23
C LEU A 262 -23.61 4.55 -28.77
N LYS A 263 -24.59 4.65 -29.67
CA LYS A 263 -25.88 5.28 -29.40
C LYS A 263 -26.53 4.63 -28.17
N LEU A 264 -27.02 5.47 -27.27
CA LEU A 264 -27.59 5.16 -25.95
C LEU A 264 -28.71 4.08 -25.93
N SER A 265 -29.22 3.66 -27.09
CA SER A 265 -30.34 2.73 -27.23
C SER A 265 -29.98 1.27 -26.98
N GLU A 266 -28.70 0.88 -26.98
CA GLU A 266 -28.29 -0.54 -26.91
C GLU A 266 -27.80 -1.00 -25.52
N SER A 267 -27.58 -0.10 -24.56
CA SER A 267 -26.90 -0.42 -23.29
C SER A 267 -27.80 -0.89 -22.14
N LEU A 268 -29.12 -0.75 -22.24
CA LEU A 268 -30.04 -1.14 -21.15
C LEU A 268 -30.33 -2.65 -21.08
N SER A 269 -30.05 -3.41 -22.14
CA SER A 269 -30.31 -4.85 -22.19
C SER A 269 -29.23 -5.71 -21.52
N LEU A 270 -28.00 -5.19 -21.38
CA LEU A 270 -26.84 -5.95 -20.87
C LEU A 270 -26.59 -5.78 -19.35
N LEU A 271 -27.32 -4.87 -18.68
CA LEU A 271 -27.19 -4.61 -17.24
C LEU A 271 -28.27 -5.30 -16.39
N ARG A 272 -28.94 -6.35 -16.91
CA ARG A 272 -29.76 -7.23 -16.07
C ARG A 272 -28.88 -8.30 -15.43
N TRP A 273 -28.55 -8.08 -14.15
CA TRP A 273 -28.10 -9.10 -13.23
C TRP A 273 -29.04 -10.32 -13.34
N GLN A 274 -28.59 -11.40 -13.97
CA GLN A 274 -29.28 -12.68 -13.89
C GLN A 274 -29.09 -13.21 -12.47
N THR A 275 -30.10 -13.00 -11.62
CA THR A 275 -30.27 -13.76 -10.39
C THR A 275 -30.24 -15.25 -10.75
N LEU A 276 -29.16 -15.93 -10.37
CA LEU A 276 -29.07 -17.39 -10.38
C LEU A 276 -30.04 -17.91 -9.31
N HIS A 277 -31.31 -18.05 -9.69
CA HIS A 277 -32.18 -19.01 -9.03
C HIS A 277 -31.86 -20.41 -9.57
N LYS A 278 -31.71 -21.36 -8.65
CA LYS A 278 -32.50 -22.61 -8.55
C LYS A 278 -31.67 -23.73 -7.90
N PRO A 279 -32.30 -24.82 -7.42
CA PRO A 279 -33.72 -25.01 -7.10
C PRO A 279 -33.99 -25.02 -5.58
#